data_AF-U1NDT9-F1
#
_entry.id   AF-U1NDT9-F1
#
_cell.length_a   1.000
_cell.length_b   1.000
_cell.length_c   1.000
_cell.angle_alpha   90.00
_cell.angle_beta   90.00
_cell.angle_gamma   90.00
#
_symmetry.space_group_name_H-M   'P 1'
#
loop_
_entity.id
_entity.type
_entity.pdbx_description
1 polymer ?
#
loop_
_entity_poly.entity_id
_entity_poly.type
_entity_poly.pdbx_seq_one_letter_code
_entity_poly.pdbx_strand_id
1 'polypeptide(L)'
;MKFIEELVVEEFFPTVRSLLAESLRDRGLTQREVADGLGISQSAVSKYAHGEVAHNEAIADDDRVVELVERVADGLATGDMSRVQALSRSRC
;
A
#
# COMPACT_ATOMS: atom_id res chain seq x y z
N MET A 1 -19.99 -5.27 16.82
CA MET A 1 -18.58 -5.49 17.22
C MET A 1 -17.93 -6.17 16.03
N LYS A 2 -16.92 -5.56 15.42
CA LYS A 2 -16.19 -6.17 14.31
C LYS A 2 -15.14 -7.13 14.86
N PHE A 3 -14.94 -8.26 14.19
CA PHE A 3 -13.79 -9.12 14.40
C PHE A 3 -12.51 -8.41 13.94
N ILE A 4 -11.36 -8.86 14.45
CA ILE A 4 -10.06 -8.28 14.08
C ILE A 4 -9.82 -8.47 12.58
N GLU A 5 -10.21 -9.63 12.05
CA GLU A 5 -10.13 -9.97 10.64
C GLU A 5 -10.97 -9.02 9.77
N GLU A 6 -12.16 -8.63 10.24
CA GLU A 6 -13.01 -7.65 9.54
C GLU A 6 -12.34 -6.27 9.52
N LEU A 7 -11.78 -5.82 10.64
CA LEU A 7 -11.01 -4.57 10.70
C LEU A 7 -9.81 -4.59 9.74
N VAL A 8 -9.11 -5.71 9.67
CA VAL A 8 -7.93 -5.85 8.80
C VAL A 8 -8.33 -5.79 7.32
N VAL A 9 -9.41 -6.47 6.94
CA VAL A 9 -9.87 -6.55 5.54
C VAL A 9 -10.55 -5.26 5.08
N GLU A 10 -11.37 -4.66 5.94
CA GLU A 10 -12.21 -3.51 5.56
C GLU A 10 -11.52 -2.16 5.75
N GLU A 11 -10.56 -2.06 6.67
CA GLU A 11 -9.96 -0.77 7.04
C GLU A 11 -8.44 -0.77 6.86
N PHE A 12 -7.73 -1.77 7.38
CA PHE A 12 -6.26 -1.78 7.32
C PHE A 12 -5.71 -1.97 5.90
N PHE A 13 -6.04 -3.08 5.24
CA PHE A 13 -5.50 -3.35 3.90
C PHE A 13 -5.89 -2.29 2.86
N PRO A 14 -7.14 -1.78 2.81
CA PRO A 14 -7.52 -0.71 1.91
C PRO A 14 -6.70 0.57 2.14
N THR A 15 -6.50 0.96 3.41
CA THR A 15 -5.70 2.13 3.76
C THR A 15 -4.24 1.97 3.36
N VAL A 16 -3.58 0.87 3.78
CA VAL A 16 -2.17 0.62 3.47
C VAL A 16 -1.92 0.50 1.96
N ARG A 17 -2.83 -0.14 1.21
CA ARG A 17 -2.70 -0.21 -0.26
C ARG A 17 -2.86 1.15 -0.92
N SER A 18 -3.72 2.01 -0.40
CA SER A 18 -3.87 3.38 -0.91
C SER A 18 -2.58 4.18 -0.69
N LEU A 19 -2.03 4.14 0.53
CA LEU A 19 -0.76 4.80 0.86
C LEU A 19 0.40 4.28 0.01
N LEU A 20 0.51 2.97 -0.19
CA LEU A 20 1.53 2.39 -1.07
C LEU A 20 1.34 2.82 -2.53
N ALA A 21 0.10 2.85 -3.03
CA ALA A 21 -0.17 3.29 -4.39
C ALA A 21 0.21 4.75 -4.58
N GLU A 22 -0.17 5.64 -3.65
CA GLU A 22 0.19 7.05 -3.65
C GLU A 22 1.71 7.26 -3.56
N SER A 23 2.36 6.62 -2.60
CA SER A 23 3.82 6.67 -2.40
C SER A 23 4.60 6.24 -3.65
N LEU A 24 4.14 5.19 -4.36
CA LEU A 24 4.73 4.78 -5.65
C LEU A 24 4.42 5.75 -6.80
N ARG A 25 3.22 6.36 -6.80
CA ARG A 25 2.84 7.37 -7.78
C ARG A 25 3.68 8.65 -7.64
N ASP A 26 3.99 9.07 -6.43
CA ASP A 26 4.85 10.21 -6.13
C ASP A 26 6.30 9.98 -6.57
N ARG A 27 6.72 8.71 -6.61
CA ARG A 27 8.00 8.27 -7.18
C ARG A 27 8.01 8.19 -8.72
N GLY A 28 6.92 8.60 -9.37
CA GLY A 28 6.83 8.72 -10.83
C GLY A 28 6.36 7.46 -11.56
N LEU A 29 5.96 6.40 -10.84
CA LEU A 29 5.44 5.19 -11.48
C LEU A 29 4.08 5.46 -12.13
N THR A 30 3.84 4.84 -13.28
CA THR A 30 2.52 4.83 -13.93
C THR A 30 1.53 3.95 -13.15
N GLN A 31 0.22 4.11 -13.37
CA GLN A 31 -0.77 3.23 -12.71
C GLN A 31 -0.57 1.74 -13.05
N ARG A 32 -0.03 1.44 -14.23
CA ARG A 32 0.25 0.07 -14.64
C ARG A 32 1.43 -0.50 -13.85
N GLU A 33 2.51 0.24 -13.72
CA GLU A 33 3.68 -0.17 -12.93
C GLU A 33 3.33 -0.33 -11.45
N VAL A 34 2.50 0.57 -10.90
CA VAL A 34 1.97 0.42 -9.54
C VAL A 34 1.12 -0.85 -9.41
N ALA A 35 0.25 -1.14 -10.38
CA ALA A 35 -0.57 -2.35 -10.37
C ALA A 35 0.29 -3.62 -10.39
N ASP A 36 1.30 -3.63 -11.25
CA ASP A 36 2.25 -4.74 -11.38
C ASP A 36 3.06 -4.93 -10.07
N GLY A 37 3.56 -3.83 -9.50
CA GLY A 37 4.32 -3.82 -8.24
C GLY A 37 3.50 -4.28 -7.03
N LEU A 38 2.23 -3.88 -6.94
CA LEU A 38 1.33 -4.28 -5.85
C LEU A 38 0.63 -5.63 -6.10
N GLY A 39 0.71 -6.18 -7.32
CA GLY A 39 0.05 -7.44 -7.68
C GLY A 39 -1.48 -7.33 -7.70
N ILE A 40 -2.01 -6.18 -8.11
CA ILE A 40 -3.46 -5.90 -8.19
C ILE A 40 -3.83 -5.43 -9.60
N SER A 41 -5.12 -5.23 -9.87
CA SER A 41 -5.54 -4.66 -11.16
C SER A 41 -5.25 -3.18 -11.24
N GLN A 42 -4.98 -2.66 -12.45
CA GLN A 42 -4.87 -1.22 -12.68
C GLN A 42 -6.18 -0.47 -12.33
N SER A 43 -7.34 -1.11 -12.46
CA SER A 43 -8.62 -0.56 -12.00
C SER A 43 -8.68 -0.39 -10.48
N ALA A 44 -8.05 -1.28 -9.70
CA ALA A 44 -7.94 -1.13 -8.26
C ALA A 44 -7.04 0.06 -7.89
N VAL A 45 -5.92 0.23 -8.60
CA VAL A 45 -5.04 1.41 -8.46
C VAL A 45 -5.80 2.69 -8.78
N SER A 46 -6.63 2.68 -9.84
CA SER A 46 -7.46 3.83 -10.18
C SER A 46 -8.38 4.22 -9.02
N LYS A 47 -9.04 3.26 -8.36
CA LYS A 47 -9.90 3.54 -7.20
C LYS A 47 -9.15 4.19 -6.04
N TYR A 48 -7.95 3.70 -5.74
CA TYR A 48 -7.09 4.31 -4.71
C TYR A 48 -6.73 5.75 -5.06
N ALA A 49 -6.33 6.01 -6.29
CA ALA A 49 -5.97 7.35 -6.75
C ALA A 49 -7.12 8.37 -6.73
N HIS A 50 -8.38 7.91 -6.75
CA HIS A 50 -9.57 8.76 -6.69
C HIS A 50 -10.19 8.82 -5.28
N GLY A 51 -9.56 8.21 -4.27
CA GLY A 51 -10.10 8.17 -2.91
C GLY A 51 -11.40 7.37 -2.78
N GLU A 52 -11.70 6.48 -3.73
CA GLU A 52 -12.95 5.69 -3.77
C GLU A 52 -12.90 4.45 -2.87
N VAL A 53 -11.92 4.38 -1.97
CA VAL A 53 -11.63 3.23 -1.13
C VAL A 53 -11.53 3.68 0.32
N ALA A 54 -11.96 2.80 1.25
CA ALA A 54 -11.89 3.07 2.67
C ALA A 54 -10.47 3.54 3.08
N HIS A 55 -10.45 4.67 3.78
CA HIS A 55 -9.26 5.32 4.28
C HIS A 55 -9.48 5.63 5.76
N ASN A 56 -8.70 4.98 6.62
CA ASN A 56 -8.79 5.18 8.07
C ASN A 56 -7.61 6.06 8.52
N GLU A 57 -7.91 7.28 8.94
CA GLU A 57 -6.91 8.29 9.36
C GLU A 57 -6.01 7.78 10.49
N ALA A 58 -6.54 7.02 11.46
CA ALA A 58 -5.72 6.48 12.55
C ALA A 58 -4.68 5.44 12.07
N ILE A 59 -4.92 4.79 10.94
CA ILE A 59 -3.95 3.88 10.31
C ILE A 59 -3.01 4.67 9.40
N ALA A 60 -3.52 5.65 8.66
CA ALA A 60 -2.75 6.48 7.74
C ALA A 60 -1.74 7.38 8.45
N ASP A 61 -2.08 7.88 9.63
CA ASP A 61 -1.25 8.80 10.42
C ASP A 61 -0.33 8.07 11.42
N ASP A 62 -0.39 6.74 11.53
CA ASP A 62 0.52 5.98 12.41
C ASP A 62 1.93 5.96 11.80
N ASP A 63 2.89 6.58 12.48
CA ASP A 63 4.29 6.70 12.03
C ASP A 63 4.89 5.36 11.59
N ARG A 64 4.52 4.25 12.24
CA ARG A 64 5.07 2.92 11.91
C ARG A 64 4.52 2.41 10.57
N VAL A 65 3.27 2.76 10.25
CA VAL A 65 2.65 2.45 8.97
C VAL A 65 3.28 3.30 7.88
N VAL A 66 3.38 4.60 8.09
CA VAL A 66 4.00 5.54 7.14
C VAL A 66 5.44 5.11 6.82
N GLU A 67 6.25 4.85 7.84
CA GLU A 67 7.62 4.37 7.64
C GLU A 67 7.70 3.03 6.89
N LEU A 68 6.77 2.11 7.16
CA LEU A 68 6.72 0.83 6.45
C LEU A 68 6.37 1.03 4.99
N VAL A 69 5.34 1.85 4.71
CA VAL A 69 4.91 2.20 3.36
C VAL A 69 6.06 2.80 2.57
N GLU A 70 6.73 3.83 3.10
CA GLU A 70 7.83 4.51 2.41
C GLU A 70 8.98 3.56 2.08
N ARG A 71 9.42 2.74 3.05
CA ARG A 71 10.50 1.76 2.80
C ARG A 71 10.13 0.69 1.78
N VAL A 72 8.89 0.20 1.81
CA VAL A 72 8.43 -0.80 0.84
C VAL A 72 8.28 -0.15 -0.53
N ALA A 73 7.74 1.07 -0.61
CA ALA A 73 7.60 1.82 -1.85
C ALA A 73 8.98 2.10 -2.49
N ASP A 74 9.98 2.51 -1.71
CA ASP A 74 11.35 2.70 -2.19
C ASP A 74 11.92 1.42 -2.81
N GLY A 75 11.86 0.30 -2.06
CA GLY A 75 12.40 -0.96 -2.56
C GLY A 75 11.66 -1.50 -3.79
N LEU A 76 10.34 -1.31 -3.86
CA LEU A 76 9.56 -1.69 -5.04
C LEU A 76 9.86 -0.79 -6.24
N ALA A 77 10.02 0.52 -6.02
CA ALA A 77 10.28 1.49 -7.08
C ALA A 77 11.68 1.33 -7.70
N THR A 78 12.69 0.98 -6.91
CA THR A 78 14.05 0.72 -7.42
C THR A 78 14.22 -0.69 -7.97
N GLY A 79 13.29 -1.60 -7.65
CA GLY A 79 13.41 -3.03 -7.96
C GLY A 79 14.33 -3.81 -7.02
N ASP A 80 14.87 -3.16 -5.99
CA ASP A 80 15.71 -3.81 -4.96
C ASP A 80 14.89 -4.75 -4.05
N MET A 81 13.57 -4.62 -4.09
CA MET A 81 12.63 -5.46 -3.35
C MET A 81 11.67 -6.16 -4.31
N SER A 82 11.66 -7.49 -4.28
CA SER A 82 10.60 -8.28 -4.91
C SER A 82 9.30 -8.22 -4.10
N ARG A 83 8.17 -8.49 -4.75
CA ARG A 83 6.85 -8.57 -4.10
C ARG A 83 6.81 -9.54 -2.92
N VAL A 84 7.54 -10.66 -3.00
CA VAL A 84 7.59 -11.64 -1.92
C VAL A 84 8.40 -11.11 -0.73
N GLN A 85 9.49 -10.39 -0.98
CA GLN A 85 10.28 -9.76 0.09
C GLN A 85 9.49 -8.65 0.80
N ALA A 86 8.59 -7.95 0.09
CA ALA A 86 7.70 -6.97 0.69
C ALA A 86 6.75 -7.58 1.73
N LEU A 87 6.40 -8.87 1.59
CA LEU A 87 5.52 -9.59 2.54
C LEU A 87 6.27 -10.08 3.79
N SER A 88 7.55 -10.46 3.65
CA SER A 88 8.27 -11.16 4.71
C SER A 88 9.09 -10.25 5.62
N ARG A 89 9.17 -8.94 5.34
CA ARG A 89 9.97 -7.99 6.13
C ARG A 89 9.41 -7.83 7.56
N SER A 90 9.85 -8.76 8.40
CA SER A 90 9.91 -8.67 9.86
C SER A 90 11.26 -8.04 10.17
N ARG A 91 11.27 -6.93 10.93
CA ARG A 91 12.45 -6.17 11.41
C ARG A 91 13.80 -6.87 11.23
N CYS A 92 14.70 -6.26 10.46
CA CYS A 92 16.14 -6.43 10.61
C CYS A 92 16.65 -5.23 11.43
#